data_AF-A0A9X4RUZ1-F1
#
_entry.id   AF-A0A9X4RUZ1-F1
#
_cell.length_a   1.000
_cell.length_b   1.000
_cell.length_c   1.000
_cell.angle_alpha   90.00
_cell.angle_beta   90.00
_cell.angle_gamma   90.00
#
_symmetry.space_group_name_H-M   'P 1'
#
loop_
_entity.id
_entity.type
_entity.pdbx_description
1 polymer ?
#
loop_
_entity_poly.entity_id
_entity_poly.type
_entity_poly.pdbx_seq_one_letter_code
_entity_poly.pdbx_strand_id
1 'polypeptide(L)'
;MAISEKGLQQLQESLSAETKSSAGDKHETGRAMIQLEREQLGNQLANIEAEKEIILKIDPSSKSQIIGLGAVVLTSQHHYFIATSIGKIRLNNTDYYALSLGSPIGQLLSGKRAGDKFVFRNQEIEILEVL
;
A
#
# COMPACT_ATOMS: atom_id res chain seq x y z
N MET A 1 4.33 2.82 -10.97
CA MET A 1 4.32 1.63 -11.86
C MET A 1 5.61 1.50 -12.67
N ALA A 2 5.97 2.47 -13.52
CA ALA A 2 7.14 2.35 -14.41
C ALA A 2 8.53 2.22 -13.74
N ILE A 3 8.66 2.50 -12.43
CA ILE A 3 9.96 2.51 -11.74
C ILE A 3 10.44 1.07 -11.44
N SER A 4 9.57 0.19 -10.93
CA SER A 4 9.97 -1.18 -10.56
C SER A 4 10.23 -2.08 -11.77
N GLU A 5 9.44 -1.94 -12.84
CA GLU A 5 9.65 -2.69 -14.09
C GLU A 5 10.97 -2.29 -14.77
N LYS A 6 11.25 -0.98 -14.82
CA LYS A 6 12.51 -0.46 -15.35
C LYS A 6 13.71 -0.90 -14.51
N GLY A 7 13.56 -0.97 -13.18
CA GLY A 7 14.57 -1.51 -12.28
C GLY A 7 14.89 -2.99 -12.56
N LEU A 8 13.87 -3.82 -12.75
CA LEU A 8 14.05 -5.24 -13.12
C LEU A 8 14.77 -5.39 -14.47
N GLN A 9 14.44 -4.53 -15.44
CA GLN A 9 15.07 -4.55 -16.77
C GLN A 9 16.55 -4.14 -16.72
N GLN A 10 16.89 -3.09 -15.97
CA GLN A 10 18.29 -2.68 -15.73
C GLN A 10 19.09 -3.75 -14.98
N LEU A 11 18.45 -4.47 -14.06
CA LEU A 11 19.07 -5.57 -13.34
C LEU A 11 19.38 -6.76 -14.26
N GLN A 12 18.49 -7.04 -15.21
CA GLN A 12 18.69 -8.08 -16.23
C GLN A 12 19.84 -7.73 -17.19
N GLU A 13 19.96 -6.45 -17.57
CA GLU A 13 21.10 -5.94 -18.34
C GLU A 13 22.41 -6.06 -17.55
N SER A 14 22.39 -5.75 -16.25
CA SER A 14 23.56 -5.84 -15.35
C SER A 14 24.02 -7.28 -15.13
N LEU A 15 23.09 -8.23 -14.95
CA LEU A 15 23.39 -9.67 -14.88
C LEU A 15 24.08 -10.15 -16.16
N SER A 16 23.60 -9.69 -17.31
CA SER A 16 24.13 -10.05 -18.63
C SER A 16 25.54 -9.49 -18.85
N ALA A 17 25.81 -8.30 -18.32
CA ALA A 17 27.12 -7.67 -18.34
C ALA A 17 28.13 -8.37 -17.39
N GLU A 18 27.72 -8.74 -16.17
CA GLU A 18 28.56 -9.47 -15.23
C GLU A 18 28.95 -10.86 -15.72
N THR A 19 28.08 -11.57 -16.46
CA THR A 19 28.42 -12.89 -17.04
C THR A 19 29.54 -12.85 -18.08
N LYS A 20 29.90 -11.66 -18.61
CA LYS A 20 30.90 -11.49 -19.66
C LYS A 20 32.30 -11.10 -19.15
N SER A 21 32.40 -10.62 -17.90
CA SER A 21 33.67 -10.46 -17.18
C SER A 21 33.90 -11.73 -16.36
N SER A 22 35.11 -12.28 -16.34
CA SER A 22 35.40 -13.56 -15.66
C SER A 22 36.68 -13.42 -14.83
N ALA A 23 36.51 -13.04 -13.57
CA ALA A 23 37.57 -13.05 -12.56
C ALA A 23 37.05 -13.61 -11.22
N GLY A 24 36.81 -14.93 -11.19
CA GLY A 24 36.73 -15.82 -10.03
C GLY A 24 35.99 -15.32 -8.77
N ASP A 25 36.69 -14.59 -7.90
CA ASP A 25 36.29 -14.35 -6.50
C ASP A 25 35.34 -13.15 -6.33
N LYS A 26 35.41 -12.15 -7.23
CA LYS A 26 34.55 -10.95 -7.18
C LYS A 26 33.14 -11.22 -7.72
N HIS A 27 32.98 -12.25 -8.54
CA HIS A 27 31.72 -12.57 -9.21
C HIS A 27 30.71 -13.27 -8.29
N GLU A 28 31.15 -14.07 -7.31
CA GLU A 28 30.21 -14.76 -6.41
C GLU A 28 29.45 -13.78 -5.51
N THR A 29 30.14 -12.78 -4.95
CA THR A 29 29.49 -11.75 -4.12
C THR A 29 28.64 -10.78 -4.95
N GLY A 30 29.12 -10.37 -6.14
CA GLY A 30 28.36 -9.51 -7.06
C GLY A 30 27.05 -10.16 -7.52
N ARG A 31 27.11 -11.42 -7.94
CA ARG A 31 25.92 -12.18 -8.35
C ARG A 31 24.95 -12.42 -7.21
N ALA A 32 25.44 -12.66 -5.99
CA ALA A 32 24.57 -12.81 -4.81
C ALA A 32 23.84 -11.50 -4.48
N MET A 33 24.53 -10.34 -4.57
CA MET A 33 23.88 -9.04 -4.36
C MET A 33 22.83 -8.72 -5.42
N ILE A 34 23.12 -9.00 -6.70
CA ILE A 34 22.14 -8.79 -7.78
C ILE A 34 20.93 -9.71 -7.63
N GLN A 35 21.13 -10.96 -7.21
CA GLN A 35 20.02 -11.88 -6.92
C GLN A 35 19.14 -11.33 -5.79
N LEU A 36 19.73 -10.83 -4.71
CA LEU A 36 19.00 -10.24 -3.59
C LEU A 36 18.21 -8.99 -4.03
N GLU A 37 18.83 -8.11 -4.82
CA GLU A 37 18.16 -6.93 -5.37
C GLU A 37 16.98 -7.33 -6.29
N ARG A 38 17.13 -8.41 -7.07
CA ARG A 38 16.05 -8.95 -7.90
C ARG A 38 14.89 -9.44 -7.06
N GLU A 39 15.17 -10.18 -5.99
CA GLU A 39 14.16 -10.67 -5.06
C GLU A 39 13.43 -9.52 -4.37
N GLN A 40 14.16 -8.48 -3.94
CA GLN A 40 13.56 -7.27 -3.37
C GLN A 40 12.64 -6.55 -4.36
N LEU A 41 13.11 -6.31 -5.59
CA LEU A 41 12.31 -5.66 -6.65
C LEU A 41 11.10 -6.51 -7.04
N GLY A 42 11.26 -7.83 -7.13
CA GLY A 42 10.15 -8.76 -7.39
C GLY A 42 9.09 -8.71 -6.30
N ASN A 43 9.50 -8.69 -5.03
CA ASN A 43 8.58 -8.54 -3.90
C ASN A 43 7.85 -7.19 -3.92
N GLN A 44 8.54 -6.10 -4.25
CA GLN A 44 7.90 -4.78 -4.39
C GLN A 44 6.87 -4.78 -5.52
N LEU A 45 7.18 -5.38 -6.67
CA LEU A 45 6.26 -5.47 -7.79
C LEU A 45 5.00 -6.26 -7.41
N ALA A 46 5.16 -7.43 -6.79
CA ALA A 46 4.05 -8.24 -6.33
C ALA A 46 3.13 -7.48 -5.34
N ASN A 47 3.72 -6.69 -4.43
CA ASN A 47 2.95 -5.84 -3.52
C ASN A 47 2.16 -4.75 -4.26
N ILE A 48 2.78 -4.08 -5.24
CA ILE A 48 2.12 -3.05 -6.06
C ILE A 48 0.95 -3.66 -6.86
N GLU A 49 1.15 -4.85 -7.43
CA GLU A 49 0.09 -5.56 -8.16
C GLU A 49 -1.07 -5.93 -7.25
N ALA A 50 -0.80 -6.45 -6.05
CA ALA A 50 -1.82 -6.76 -5.06
C ALA A 50 -2.60 -5.50 -4.63
N GLU A 51 -1.93 -4.38 -4.39
CA GLU A 51 -2.58 -3.10 -4.07
C GLU A 51 -3.45 -2.60 -5.24
N LYS A 52 -2.99 -2.73 -6.49
CA LYS A 52 -3.78 -2.39 -7.68
C LYS A 52 -5.04 -3.23 -7.76
N GLU A 53 -4.95 -4.54 -7.55
CA GLU A 53 -6.11 -5.42 -7.54
C GLU A 53 -7.15 -5.03 -6.48
N ILE A 54 -6.70 -4.61 -5.29
CA ILE A 54 -7.58 -4.12 -4.22
C ILE A 54 -8.34 -2.89 -4.70
N ILE A 55 -7.67 -1.91 -5.30
CA ILE A 55 -8.32 -0.70 -5.82
C ILE A 55 -9.36 -1.05 -6.89
N LEU A 56 -9.02 -1.97 -7.80
CA LEU A 56 -9.93 -2.40 -8.88
C LEU A 56 -11.18 -3.12 -8.38
N LYS A 57 -11.16 -3.67 -7.17
CA LYS A 57 -12.32 -4.32 -6.53
C LYS A 57 -13.26 -3.32 -5.85
N ILE A 58 -12.85 -2.06 -5.67
CA ILE A 58 -13.68 -1.03 -5.05
C ILE A 58 -14.74 -0.60 -6.06
N ASP A 59 -16.01 -0.79 -5.71
CA ASP A 59 -17.15 -0.23 -6.42
C ASP A 59 -17.55 1.12 -5.78
N PRO A 60 -17.30 2.27 -6.44
CA PRO A 60 -17.62 3.59 -5.90
C PRO A 60 -19.13 3.85 -5.76
N SER A 61 -19.98 3.01 -6.37
CA SER A 61 -21.44 3.14 -6.28
C SER A 61 -22.03 2.36 -5.11
N SER A 62 -21.26 1.46 -4.50
CA SER A 62 -21.69 0.66 -3.36
C SER A 62 -21.83 1.53 -2.12
N LYS A 63 -22.97 1.40 -1.44
CA LYS A 63 -23.25 2.09 -0.18
C LYS A 63 -23.38 1.06 0.93
N SER A 64 -22.53 1.17 1.94
CA SER A 64 -22.55 0.31 3.12
C SER A 64 -22.55 1.15 4.38
N GLN A 65 -23.41 0.79 5.34
CA GLN A 65 -23.38 1.39 6.67
C GLN A 65 -22.23 0.84 7.53
N ILE A 66 -21.65 -0.29 7.11
CA ILE A 66 -20.55 -0.97 7.80
C ILE A 66 -19.26 -0.63 7.07
N ILE A 67 -18.26 -0.17 7.83
CA ILE A 67 -16.94 0.18 7.30
C ILE A 67 -16.24 -1.08 6.79
N GLY A 68 -15.96 -1.06 5.49
CA GLY A 68 -15.25 -2.11 4.75
C GLY A 68 -14.38 -1.50 3.63
N LEU A 69 -13.87 -2.36 2.74
CA LEU A 69 -13.09 -1.91 1.59
C LEU A 69 -13.92 -0.97 0.71
N GLY A 70 -13.34 0.17 0.34
CA GLY A 70 -13.97 1.22 -0.45
C GLY A 70 -14.67 2.32 0.35
N ALA A 71 -14.88 2.12 1.65
CA ALA A 71 -15.61 3.09 2.48
C ALA A 71 -14.81 4.39 2.69
N VAL A 72 -15.51 5.52 2.65
CA VAL A 72 -14.98 6.79 3.15
C VAL A 72 -15.55 7.04 4.54
N VAL A 73 -14.67 7.22 5.51
CA VAL A 73 -15.03 7.35 6.92
C VAL A 73 -14.69 8.75 7.40
N LEU A 74 -15.70 9.49 7.83
CA LEU A 74 -15.51 10.78 8.48
C LEU A 74 -15.53 10.56 9.99
N THR A 75 -14.49 11.05 10.67
CA THR A 75 -14.40 10.96 12.13
C THR A 75 -14.27 12.35 12.75
N SER A 76 -14.38 12.42 14.07
CA SER A 76 -14.16 13.64 14.83
C SER A 76 -12.73 14.22 14.72
N GLN A 77 -11.78 13.48 14.14
CA GLN A 77 -10.39 13.95 13.97
C GLN A 77 -9.95 14.04 12.51
N HIS A 78 -9.98 12.92 11.78
CA HIS A 78 -9.47 12.82 10.41
C HIS A 78 -10.45 12.07 9.52
N HIS A 79 -10.35 12.29 8.22
CA HIS A 79 -11.10 11.52 7.24
C HIS A 79 -10.23 10.39 6.71
N TYR A 80 -10.84 9.23 6.53
CA TYR A 80 -10.15 8.02 6.11
C TYR A 80 -10.80 7.48 4.83
N PHE A 81 -9.97 6.92 3.96
CA PHE A 81 -10.44 6.14 2.82
C PHE A 81 -9.88 4.72 2.96
N ILE A 82 -10.78 3.74 3.08
CA ILE A 82 -10.40 2.36 3.33
C ILE A 82 -10.09 1.67 2.01
N ALA A 83 -8.82 1.63 1.64
CA ALA A 83 -8.37 1.05 0.38
C ALA A 83 -6.94 0.50 0.55
N THR A 84 -5.97 1.17 -0.06
CA THR A 84 -4.53 0.89 0.08
C THR A 84 -3.86 1.97 0.95
N SER A 85 -2.68 1.65 1.49
CA SER A 85 -1.91 2.53 2.38
C SER A 85 -1.06 3.54 1.60
N ILE A 86 -1.68 4.30 0.69
CA ILE A 86 -0.99 5.33 -0.12
C ILE A 86 -0.79 6.65 0.64
N GLY A 87 -1.33 6.77 1.85
CA GLY A 87 -1.11 7.90 2.74
C GLY A 87 -2.10 9.04 2.50
N LYS A 88 -1.63 10.28 2.59
CA LYS A 88 -2.47 11.47 2.60
C LYS A 88 -2.86 11.90 1.18
N ILE A 89 -4.15 12.03 0.94
CA ILE A 89 -4.78 12.53 -0.28
C ILE A 89 -5.49 13.84 0.06
N ARG A 90 -5.27 14.88 -0.73
CA ARG A 90 -5.99 16.14 -0.59
C ARG A 90 -7.00 16.29 -1.72
N LEU A 91 -8.27 16.42 -1.37
CA LEU A 91 -9.38 16.63 -2.30
C LEU A 91 -10.19 17.84 -1.83
N ASN A 92 -10.37 18.85 -2.69
CA ASN A 92 -11.15 20.06 -2.37
C ASN A 92 -10.77 20.71 -1.03
N ASN A 93 -9.47 20.86 -0.76
CA ASN A 93 -8.92 21.35 0.51
C ASN A 93 -9.18 20.47 1.75
N THR A 94 -9.77 19.29 1.59
CA THR A 94 -9.99 18.31 2.65
C THR A 94 -8.96 17.20 2.56
N ASP A 95 -8.40 16.84 3.72
CA ASP A 95 -7.39 15.80 3.82
C ASP A 95 -8.06 14.44 4.14
N TYR A 96 -7.76 13.44 3.32
CA TYR A 96 -8.15 12.04 3.50
C TYR A 96 -6.90 11.18 3.66
N TYR A 97 -6.90 10.27 4.61
CA TYR A 97 -5.84 9.30 4.78
C TYR A 97 -6.31 7.97 4.19
N ALA A 98 -5.73 7.59 3.06
CA ALA A 98 -5.95 6.29 2.45
C ALA A 98 -5.12 5.24 3.18
N LEU A 99 -5.82 4.27 3.75
CA LEU A 99 -5.24 3.22 4.57
C LEU A 99 -5.91 1.88 4.30
N SER A 100 -5.14 0.81 4.48
CA SER A 100 -5.66 -0.54 4.43
C SER A 100 -6.35 -0.95 5.72
N LEU A 101 -7.29 -1.90 5.62
CA LEU A 101 -7.89 -2.58 6.79
C LEU A 101 -6.85 -3.31 7.65
N GLY A 102 -5.68 -3.65 7.09
CA GLY A 102 -4.59 -4.28 7.84
C GLY A 102 -3.80 -3.31 8.74
N SER A 103 -3.95 -2.00 8.55
CA SER A 103 -3.27 -1.00 9.38
C SER A 103 -3.83 -0.94 10.81
N PRO A 104 -3.06 -0.49 11.83
CA PRO A 104 -3.54 -0.44 13.21
C PRO A 104 -4.87 0.30 13.39
N ILE A 105 -5.06 1.41 12.68
CA ILE A 105 -6.31 2.16 12.73
C ILE A 105 -7.39 1.51 11.85
N GLY A 106 -7.03 0.92 10.70
CA GLY A 106 -7.95 0.21 9.84
C GLY A 106 -8.62 -0.98 10.54
N GLN A 107 -7.86 -1.71 11.35
CA GLN A 107 -8.40 -2.80 12.18
C GLN A 107 -9.40 -2.30 13.21
N LEU A 108 -9.16 -1.12 13.82
CA LEU A 108 -10.09 -0.50 14.76
C LEU A 108 -11.37 -0.02 14.07
N LEU A 109 -11.29 0.42 12.82
CA LEU A 109 -12.44 0.90 12.04
C LEU A 109 -13.27 -0.23 11.44
N SER A 110 -12.65 -1.38 11.13
CA SER A 110 -13.29 -2.50 10.44
C SER A 110 -14.57 -2.96 11.15
N GLY A 111 -15.67 -3.05 10.41
CA GLY A 111 -16.94 -3.53 10.94
C GLY A 111 -17.73 -2.53 11.80
N LYS A 112 -17.18 -1.34 12.07
CA LYS A 112 -17.91 -0.25 12.75
C LYS A 112 -18.82 0.50 11.81
N ARG A 113 -19.65 1.38 12.38
CA ARG A 113 -20.62 2.24 11.68
C ARG A 113 -20.64 3.65 12.28
N ALA A 114 -21.37 4.56 11.65
CA ALA A 114 -21.59 5.90 12.19
C ALA A 114 -22.20 5.85 13.61
N GLY A 115 -21.71 6.73 14.49
CA GLY A 115 -22.02 6.77 15.92
C GLY A 115 -21.13 5.88 16.81
N ASP A 116 -20.40 4.93 16.23
CA ASP A 116 -19.47 4.11 17.00
C ASP A 116 -18.23 4.92 17.39
N LYS A 117 -17.64 4.53 18.52
CA LYS A 117 -16.39 5.11 19.04
C LYS A 117 -15.27 4.07 19.10
N PHE A 118 -14.04 4.57 19.07
CA PHE A 118 -12.84 3.78 19.27
C PHE A 118 -11.72 4.63 19.87
N VAL A 119 -10.74 3.97 20.49
CA VAL A 119 -9.57 4.66 21.05
C VAL A 119 -8.36 4.36 20.18
N PHE A 120 -7.66 5.41 19.75
CA PHE A 120 -6.40 5.29 19.04
C PHE A 120 -5.40 6.27 19.63
N ARG A 121 -4.20 5.81 19.99
CA ARG A 121 -3.16 6.63 20.63
C ARG A 121 -3.67 7.45 21.83
N ASN A 122 -4.44 6.80 22.71
CA ASN A 122 -5.05 7.38 23.90
C ASN A 122 -6.05 8.52 23.65
N GLN A 123 -6.57 8.63 22.42
CA GLN A 123 -7.63 9.57 22.09
C GLN A 123 -8.89 8.81 21.68
N GLU A 124 -10.03 9.20 22.25
CA GLU A 124 -11.34 8.73 21.81
C GLU A 124 -11.71 9.43 20.50
N ILE A 125 -12.07 8.64 19.50
CA ILE A 125 -12.46 9.07 18.17
C ILE A 125 -13.87 8.54 17.91
N GLU A 126 -14.73 9.41 17.41
CA GLU A 126 -16.10 9.09 17.02
C GLU A 126 -16.22 9.04 15.51
N ILE A 127 -16.90 8.02 15.00
CA ILE A 127 -17.23 7.90 13.59
C ILE A 127 -18.50 8.73 13.35
N LEU A 128 -18.36 9.82 12.60
CA LEU A 128 -19.45 10.74 12.30
C LEU A 128 -20.29 10.24 11.13
N GLU A 129 -19.63 9.73 10.09
CA GLU A 129 -20.29 9.32 8.86
C GLU A 129 -19.49 8.24 8.13
N VAL A 130 -20.21 7.38 7.40
CA VAL A 130 -19.66 6.37 6.48
C VAL A 130 -20.35 6.56 5.13
N LEU A 131 -19.56 6.82 4.09
CA LEU A 131 -19.99 7.04 2.72
C LEU A 131 -19.62 5.85 1.82
#